data_AF-A0A971QAI5-F1
#
_entry.id   AF-A0A971QAI5-F1
#
_cell.length_a   1.000
_cell.length_b   1.000
_cell.length_c   1.000
_cell.angle_alpha   90.00
_cell.angle_beta   90.00
_cell.angle_gamma   90.00
#
_symmetry.space_group_name_H-M   'P 1'
#
loop_
_entity.id
_entity.type
_entity.pdbx_description
1 polymer ?
#
loop_
_entity_poly.entity_id
_entity_poly.type
_entity_poly.pdbx_seq_one_letter_code
_entity_poly.pdbx_strand_id
1 'polypeptide(L)' 'MKTLSITVPDALADRLEQFVRDGWVADSEQAVVEALRRFLDSHRPELIERQVLEDLDWGLHGRD' A
#
# COMPACT_ATOMS: atom_id res chain seq x y z
N MET A 1 3.18 11.19 15.94
CA MET A 1 2.03 10.69 15.16
C MET A 1 1.47 11.83 14.33
N LYS A 2 0.92 11.52 13.15
CA LYS A 2 0.24 12.50 12.29
C LYS A 2 -1.19 12.00 12.06
N THR A 3 -2.14 12.93 11.97
CA THR A 3 -3.55 12.61 11.69
C THR A 3 -3.86 12.91 10.23
N LEU A 4 -4.53 11.99 9.56
CA LEU A 4 -5.06 12.18 8.22
C LEU A 4 -6.59 12.22 8.31
N SER A 5 -7.20 13.21 7.66
CA SER A 5 -8.64 13.26 7.44
C SER A 5 -8.89 13.05 5.95
N ILE A 6 -9.68 12.04 5.63
CA ILE A 6 -9.95 11.64 4.25
C ILE A 6 -11.46 11.45 4.06
N THR A 7 -11.94 11.79 2.87
CA THR A 7 -13.31 11.45 2.45
C THR A 7 -13.26 10.13 1.71
N VAL A 8 -14.14 9.19 2.09
CA VAL A 8 -14.28 7.89 1.44
C VAL A 8 -15.74 7.67 1.03
N PRO A 9 -16.02 6.81 0.05
CA PRO A 9 -17.40 6.43 -0.26
C PRO A 9 -18.08 5.76 0.94
N ASP A 10 -19.34 6.10 1.20
CA ASP A 10 -20.12 5.57 2.34
C ASP A 10 -20.10 4.04 2.38
N ALA A 11 -20.33 3.40 1.23
CA ALA A 11 -20.31 1.94 1.12
C ALA A 11 -18.97 1.29 1.52
N LEU A 12 -17.85 2.01 1.38
CA LEU A 12 -16.54 1.53 1.83
C LEU A 12 -16.40 1.66 3.35
N ALA A 13 -16.88 2.76 3.92
CA ALA A 13 -16.91 2.95 5.37
C ALA A 13 -17.81 1.90 6.04
N ASP A 14 -19.02 1.67 5.52
CA ASP A 14 -19.96 0.67 6.02
C ASP A 14 -19.35 -0.74 6.03
N ARG A 15 -18.60 -1.08 4.97
CA ARG A 15 -17.92 -2.37 4.86
C ARG A 15 -16.79 -2.51 5.87
N LEU A 16 -16.04 -1.44 6.12
CA LEU A 16 -15.00 -1.43 7.15
C LEU A 16 -15.61 -1.61 8.54
N GLU A 17 -16.71 -0.93 8.84
CA GLU A 17 -17.43 -1.09 10.10
C GLU A 17 -17.98 -2.50 10.28
N GLN A 18 -18.47 -3.14 9.21
CA GLN A 18 -18.90 -4.54 9.25
C GLN A 18 -17.74 -5.46 9.62
N PHE A 19 -16.54 -5.23 9.08
CA PHE A 19 -15.34 -6.03 9.41
C PHE A 19 -14.94 -5.90 10.88
N VAL A 20 -15.07 -4.70 11.46
CA VAL A 20 -14.86 -4.49 12.90
C VAL A 20 -15.93 -5.23 13.70
N ARG A 21 -17.20 -5.09 13.33
CA ARG A 21 -18.33 -5.75 14.03
C ARG A 21 -18.22 -7.28 14.01
N ASP A 22 -17.73 -7.84 12.92
CA ASP A 22 -17.53 -9.28 12.75
C ASP A 22 -16.25 -9.78 13.44
N GLY A 23 -15.43 -8.89 14.00
CA GLY A 23 -14.21 -9.23 14.74
C GLY A 23 -13.01 -9.58 13.87
N TRP A 24 -13.05 -9.29 12.56
CA TRP A 24 -11.91 -9.50 11.65
C TRP A 24 -10.74 -8.55 11.94
N VAL A 25 -11.05 -7.35 12.43
CA VAL A 25 -10.09 -6.32 12.84
C VAL A 25 -10.55 -5.69 14.15
N ALA A 26 -9.61 -5.21 14.97
CA ALA A 26 -9.95 -4.66 16.28
C ALA A 26 -10.69 -3.32 16.19
N ASP A 27 -10.26 -2.46 15.27
CA ASP A 27 -10.88 -1.16 15.01
C ASP A 27 -10.56 -0.64 13.59
N SER A 28 -11.32 0.37 13.17
CA SER A 28 -11.21 0.98 11.84
C SER A 28 -9.88 1.68 11.59
N GLU A 29 -9.28 2.31 12.61
CA GLU A 29 -8.02 3.03 12.48
C GLU A 29 -6.87 2.05 12.19
N GLN A 30 -6.78 0.98 12.97
CA GLN A 30 -5.79 -0.07 12.77
C GLN A 30 -5.89 -0.70 11.37
N ALA A 31 -7.12 -0.97 10.92
CA ALA A 31 -7.37 -1.53 9.60
C ALA A 31 -6.92 -0.59 8.46
N VAL A 32 -7.20 0.72 8.58
CA VAL A 32 -6.79 1.72 7.60
C VAL A 32 -5.26 1.89 7.59
N VAL A 33 -4.63 1.95 8.76
CA VAL A 33 -3.16 2.05 8.87
C VAL A 33 -2.48 0.83 8.24
N GLU A 34 -2.98 -0.38 8.51
CA GLU A 34 -2.43 -1.61 7.93
C GLU A 34 -2.65 -1.68 6.42
N ALA A 35 -3.81 -1.24 5.92
CA ALA A 35 -4.07 -1.17 4.49
C ALA A 35 -3.12 -0.18 3.79
N LEU A 36 -2.93 1.01 4.35
CA LEU A 36 -2.01 2.02 3.83
C LEU A 36 -0.56 1.52 3.82
N ARG A 37 -0.14 0.86 4.91
CA ARG A 37 1.19 0.25 5.00
C ARG A 37 1.40 -0.79 3.90
N ARG A 38 0.46 -1.73 3.74
CA ARG A 38 0.52 -2.77 2.68
C ARG A 38 0.56 -2.17 1.28
N PHE A 39 -0.21 -1.11 1.04
CA PHE A 39 -0.21 -0.42 -0.25
C PHE A 39 1.17 0.16 -0.56
N LEU A 40 1.75 0.91 0.37
CA LEU A 40 3.08 1.51 0.20
C LEU A 40 4.19 0.45 0.11
N ASP A 41 4.08 -0.63 0.89
CA ASP A 41 5.06 -1.72 0.84
C ASP A 41 5.05 -2.48 -0.50
N SER A 42 3.89 -2.60 -1.13
CA SER A 42 3.72 -3.30 -2.42
C SER A 42 3.98 -2.44 -3.64
N HIS A 43 3.93 -1.11 -3.50
CA HIS A 43 4.14 -0.15 -4.59
C HIS A 43 5.39 0.67 -4.26
N ARG A 44 6.56 0.05 -4.43
CA ARG A 44 7.88 0.67 -4.24
C ARG A 44 8.40 1.20 -5.58
N PRO A 45 8.05 2.44 -5.99
CA PRO A 45 8.52 3.00 -7.25
C PRO A 45 10.04 3.02 -7.35
N GLU A 46 10.75 3.15 -6.21
CA GLU A 46 12.21 3.15 -6.16
C GLU A 46 12.79 1.77 -6.52
N LEU A 47 12.07 0.68 -6.20
CA LEU A 47 12.48 -0.67 -6.60
C LEU A 47 12.27 -0.90 -8.09
N ILE A 48 11.15 -0.40 -8.64
CA ILE A 48 10.86 -0.47 -10.07
C ILE A 48 11.90 0.35 -10.85
N GLU A 49 12.17 1.58 -10.41
CA GLU A 49 13.19 2.44 -11.01
C GLU A 49 14.57 1.78 -10.96
N ARG A 50 14.95 1.20 -9.83
CA ARG A 50 16.23 0.49 -9.71
C ARG A 50 16.32 -0.72 -10.66
N GLN A 51 15.26 -1.52 -10.77
CA GLN A 51 15.22 -2.67 -11.68
C GLN A 51 15.33 -2.24 -13.14
N VAL A 52 14.64 -1.16 -13.53
CA VAL A 52 14.75 -0.60 -14.89
C VAL A 52 16.17 -0.10 -15.17
N LEU A 53 16.82 0.56 -14.20
CA LEU A 53 18.20 1.01 -14.34
C LEU A 53 19.20 -0.16 -14.38
N GLU A 54 18.99 -1.21 -13.58
CA GLU A 54 19.77 -2.45 -13.59
C GLU A 54 19.65 -3.18 -14.95
N ASP A 55 18.45 -3.26 -15.53
CA ASP A 55 18.21 -3.83 -16.86
C ASP A 55 18.87 -3.01 -17.98
N LEU A 56 18.84 -1.68 -17.87
CA LEU A 56 19.53 -0.79 -18.80
C LEU A 56 21.05 -0.95 -18.71
N ASP A 57 21.61 -1.00 -17.50
CA ASP A 57 23.04 -1.20 -17.28
C ASP A 57 23.50 -2.54 -17.84
N TRP A 58 22.72 -3.62 -17.61
CA TRP A 58 22.96 -4.92 -18.24
C TRP A 58 22.86 -4.85 -19.77
N GLY A 59 21.88 -4.15 -20.35
CA GLY A 59 21.77 -4.01 -21.81
C GLY A 59 22.92 -3.21 -22.44
N LEU A 60 23.54 -2.29 -21.69
CA LEU A 60 24.64 -1.44 -22.16
C LEU A 60 26.03 -2.06 -21.92
N HIS A 61 26.17 -2.87 -20.87
CA HIS A 61 27.47 -3.36 -20.40
C HIS A 61 27.56 -4.88 -20.25
N GLY A 62 26.43 -5.59 -20.29
CA GLY A 62 26.36 -7.04 -20.33
C GLY A 62 27.02 -7.55 -21.61
N ARG A 63 28.14 -8.23 -21.45
CA ARG A 63 28.75 -9.05 -22.50
C ARG A 63 28.33 -10.49 -22.22
N ASP A 64 27.83 -11.15 -23.27
CA ASP A 64 27.44 -12.57 -23.28
C ASP A 64 28.44 -13.48 -22.55
#